data_AF-A0A4Q1FQH5-F1
#
_entry.id   AF-A0A4Q1FQH5-F1
#
_cell.length_a   1.000
_cell.length_b   1.000
_cell.length_c   1.000
_cell.angle_alpha   90.00
_cell.angle_beta   90.00
_cell.angle_gamma   90.00
#
_symmetry.space_group_name_H-M   'P 1'
#
loop_
_entity.id
_entity.type
_entity.pdbx_description
1 polymer ?
#
loop_
_entity_poly.entity_id
_entity_poly.type
_entity_poly.pdbx_seq_one_letter_code
_entity_poly.pdbx_strand_id
1 'polypeptide(L)'
;MNKETDIQNSIDFIKLNLSERSVLINNLEKIDTGKWENKAYYRFVDSTNANQPGSQWVFKENIILKHPELGTLVLDIIGTRQTWRN
;
A
#
# COMPACT_ATOMS: atom_id res chain seq x y z
N MET A 1 7.66 -10.80 17.16
CA MET A 1 7.08 -10.33 15.89
C MET A 1 7.18 -11.44 14.86
N ASN A 2 6.04 -11.95 14.44
CA ASN A 2 5.95 -12.79 13.26
C ASN A 2 5.54 -11.87 12.11
N LYS A 3 6.48 -11.58 11.21
CA LYS A 3 6.28 -10.61 10.13
C LYS A 3 5.06 -10.89 9.27
N GLU A 4 4.72 -12.16 9.07
CA GLU A 4 3.56 -12.54 8.25
C GLU A 4 2.25 -12.22 8.97
N THR A 5 2.19 -12.55 10.27
CA THR A 5 1.05 -12.21 11.13
C THR A 5 0.88 -10.70 11.26
N ASP A 6 1.97 -9.94 11.39
CA ASP A 6 1.93 -8.48 11.51
C ASP A 6 1.41 -7.81 10.21
N ILE A 7 1.74 -8.38 9.03
CA ILE A 7 1.22 -7.90 7.74
C ILE A 7 -0.27 -8.19 7.60
N GLN A 8 -0.72 -9.41 7.90
CA GLN A 8 -2.15 -9.72 7.82
C GLN A 8 -2.97 -8.85 8.77
N ASN A 9 -2.49 -8.67 10.01
CA ASN A 9 -3.12 -7.78 10.99
C ASN A 9 -3.17 -6.32 10.47
N SER A 10 -2.08 -5.84 9.86
CA SER A 10 -2.06 -4.53 9.21
C SER A 10 -3.10 -4.42 8.09
N ILE A 11 -3.21 -5.43 7.21
CA ILE A 11 -4.17 -5.44 6.09
C ILE A 11 -5.61 -5.42 6.63
N ASP A 12 -5.93 -6.25 7.61
CA ASP A 12 -7.26 -6.34 8.19
C ASP A 12 -7.65 -5.01 8.87
N PHE A 13 -6.70 -4.41 9.61
CA PHE A 13 -6.88 -3.11 10.22
C PHE A 13 -7.12 -2.00 9.19
N ILE A 14 -6.36 -2.00 8.08
CA ILE A 14 -6.54 -1.06 6.97
C ILE A 14 -7.93 -1.22 6.35
N LYS A 15 -8.38 -2.47 6.09
CA LYS A 15 -9.70 -2.75 5.50
C LYS A 15 -10.84 -2.25 6.37
N LEU A 16 -10.71 -2.39 7.70
CA LEU A 16 -11.69 -1.90 8.65
C LEU A 16 -11.75 -0.36 8.69
N ASN A 17 -10.59 0.31 8.75
CA ASN A 17 -10.52 1.76 8.96
C ASN A 17 -10.71 2.59 7.70
N LEU A 18 -10.46 2.03 6.51
CA LEU A 18 -10.60 2.70 5.22
C LEU A 18 -11.64 2.02 4.33
N SER A 19 -12.68 1.44 4.95
CA SER A 19 -13.73 0.68 4.26
C SER A 19 -14.45 1.48 3.16
N GLU A 20 -14.50 2.81 3.29
CA GLU A 20 -15.06 3.72 2.30
C GLU A 20 -14.19 3.86 1.04
N ARG A 21 -12.90 3.51 1.11
CA ARG A 21 -11.97 3.54 -0.03
C ARG A 21 -12.04 2.27 -0.84
N SER A 22 -13.19 2.03 -1.47
CA SER A 22 -13.52 0.80 -2.22
C SER A 22 -12.43 0.33 -3.20
N VAL A 23 -11.75 1.24 -3.91
CA VAL A 23 -10.65 0.88 -4.82
C VAL A 23 -9.44 0.32 -4.07
N LEU A 24 -9.08 0.92 -2.93
CA LEU A 24 -7.98 0.44 -2.08
C LEU A 24 -8.31 -0.95 -1.51
N ILE A 25 -9.53 -1.13 -0.99
CA ILE A 25 -9.97 -2.42 -0.44
C ILE A 25 -9.97 -3.51 -1.50
N ASN A 26 -10.56 -3.22 -2.67
CA ASN A 26 -10.58 -4.15 -3.81
C ASN A 26 -9.17 -4.54 -4.26
N ASN A 27 -8.20 -3.62 -4.20
CA ASN A 27 -6.81 -3.94 -4.50
C ASN A 27 -6.24 -4.87 -3.41
N LEU A 28 -6.39 -4.54 -2.12
CA LEU A 28 -5.91 -5.37 -1.00
C LEU A 28 -6.56 -6.76 -0.92
N GLU A 29 -7.71 -6.97 -1.53
CA GLU A 29 -8.35 -8.30 -1.64
C GLU A 29 -7.80 -9.14 -2.81
N LYS A 30 -7.31 -8.49 -3.86
CA LYS A 30 -6.80 -9.15 -5.07
C LYS A 30 -5.29 -9.37 -5.05
N ILE A 31 -4.58 -8.64 -4.19
CA ILE A 31 -3.13 -8.78 -4.07
C ILE A 31 -2.85 -10.04 -3.25
N ASP A 32 -1.99 -10.90 -3.80
CA ASP A 32 -1.70 -12.21 -3.24
C ASP A 32 -0.63 -12.12 -2.14
N THR A 33 0.58 -11.69 -2.50
CA THR A 33 1.68 -11.48 -1.55
C THR A 33 2.53 -10.27 -1.95
N GLY A 34 3.15 -9.62 -0.96
CA GLY A 34 4.14 -8.57 -1.16
C GLY A 34 5.56 -9.03 -0.84
N LYS A 35 6.50 -8.09 -0.91
CA LYS A 35 7.91 -8.30 -0.60
C LYS A 35 8.37 -7.31 0.46
N TRP A 36 9.12 -7.81 1.43
CA TRP A 36 9.88 -6.96 2.33
C TRP A 36 11.07 -6.37 1.57
N GLU A 37 11.14 -5.04 1.54
CA GLU A 37 12.33 -4.34 1.05
C GLU A 37 13.35 -4.14 2.18
N ASN A 38 12.86 -3.86 3.38
CA ASN A 38 13.67 -3.75 4.58
C ASN A 38 12.86 -4.19 5.82
N LYS A 39 13.30 -3.86 7.04
CA LYS A 39 12.62 -4.27 8.28
C LYS A 39 11.27 -3.55 8.53
N ALA A 40 11.02 -2.42 7.88
CA ALA A 40 9.88 -1.55 8.12
C ALA A 40 9.02 -1.29 6.86
N TYR A 41 9.46 -1.74 5.68
CA TYR A 41 8.78 -1.50 4.42
C TYR A 41 8.41 -2.80 3.71
N TYR A 42 7.10 -3.02 3.57
CA TYR A 42 6.50 -4.13 2.84
C TYR A 42 5.75 -3.56 1.63
N ARG A 43 6.13 -4.00 0.43
CA ARG A 43 5.57 -3.49 -0.82
C ARG A 43 4.81 -4.57 -1.56
N PHE A 44 3.65 -4.20 -2.08
CA PHE A 44 2.83 -5.07 -2.94
C PHE A 44 3.17 -4.95 -4.42
N VAL A 45 3.81 -3.85 -4.80
CA VAL A 45 4.21 -3.54 -6.18
C VAL A 45 5.66 -3.09 -6.19
N ASP A 46 6.35 -3.30 -7.31
CA ASP A 46 7.69 -2.77 -7.49
C ASP A 46 7.63 -1.28 -7.83
N SER A 47 7.98 -0.45 -6.86
CA SER A 47 8.01 1.01 -6.97
C SER A 47 9.33 1.55 -7.52
N THR A 48 10.23 0.69 -8.02
CA THR A 48 11.50 1.12 -8.62
C THR A 48 11.24 2.16 -9.72
N ASN A 49 11.91 3.31 -9.61
CA ASN A 49 11.73 4.47 -10.49
C ASN A 49 10.32 5.09 -10.48
N ALA A 50 9.49 4.84 -9.46
CA ALA A 50 8.23 5.56 -9.31
C ALA A 50 8.46 7.09 -9.41
N ASN A 51 7.52 7.80 -10.03
CA ASN A 51 7.57 9.24 -10.32
C ASN A 51 8.61 9.70 -11.36
N GLN A 52 9.46 8.83 -11.90
CA GLN A 52 10.37 9.21 -12.98
C GLN A 52 9.64 9.24 -14.35
N PRO A 53 10.11 10.05 -15.32
CA PRO A 53 9.61 9.99 -16.69
C PRO A 53 9.69 8.56 -17.27
N GLY A 54 8.58 8.07 -17.81
CA GLY A 54 8.49 6.70 -18.35
C GLY A 54 8.12 5.62 -17.32
N SER A 55 8.02 5.96 -16.03
CA SER A 55 7.58 5.00 -15.01
C SER A 55 6.08 4.70 -15.09
N GLN A 56 5.73 3.43 -14.84
CA GLN A 56 4.35 2.99 -14.75
C GLN A 56 3.67 3.50 -13.47
N TRP A 57 4.45 3.72 -12.41
CA TRP A 57 3.95 4.04 -11.08
C TRP A 57 4.22 5.50 -10.71
N VAL A 58 3.19 6.16 -10.21
CA VAL A 58 3.22 7.54 -9.73
C VAL A 58 2.62 7.58 -8.34
N PHE A 59 3.33 8.20 -7.41
CA PHE A 59 2.85 8.48 -6.06
C PHE A 59 1.58 9.32 -6.11
N LYS A 60 0.59 8.93 -5.31
CA LYS A 60 -0.71 9.61 -5.23
C LYS A 60 -0.86 10.32 -3.91
N GLU A 61 -0.81 9.57 -2.83
CA GLU A 61 -1.00 10.08 -1.48
C GLU A 61 -0.33 9.16 -0.46
N ASN A 62 -0.17 9.69 0.76
CA ASN A 62 0.21 8.92 1.92
C ASN A 62 -0.96 8.89 2.90
N ILE A 63 -1.30 7.70 3.42
CA ILE A 63 -2.33 7.53 4.45
C ILE A 63 -1.65 7.04 5.72
N ILE A 64 -1.86 7.78 6.81
CA ILE A 64 -1.27 7.44 8.12
C ILE A 64 -2.38 6.92 9.03
N LEU A 65 -2.17 5.73 9.59
CA LEU A 65 -3.08 5.12 10.56
C LEU A 65 -2.34 4.80 11.85
N LYS A 66 -3.01 4.95 12.99
CA LYS A 66 -2.47 4.55 14.29
C LYS A 66 -3.06 3.19 14.70
N HIS A 67 -2.25 2.15 14.58
CA HIS A 67 -2.59 0.82 15.04
C HIS A 67 -2.32 0.69 16.55
N PRO A 68 -3.24 0.10 17.34
CA PRO A 68 -3.10 0.00 18.79
C PRO A 68 -1.86 -0.80 19.23
N GLU A 69 -1.53 -1.88 18.52
CA GLU A 69 -0.40 -2.77 18.86
C GLU A 69 0.86 -2.53 18.01
N LEU A 70 0.72 -2.45 16.68
CA LEU A 70 1.83 -2.32 15.73
C LEU A 70 2.40 -0.89 15.62
N GLY A 71 1.78 0.10 16.26
CA GLY A 71 2.23 1.48 16.23
C GLY A 71 1.68 2.26 15.03
N THR A 72 2.52 3.02 14.34
CA THR A 72 2.06 3.86 13.21
C THR A 72 2.23 3.10 11.90
N LEU A 73 1.12 2.89 11.18
CA LEU A 73 1.11 2.37 9.82
C LEU A 73 1.13 3.54 8.84
N VAL A 74 2.02 3.46 7.87
CA VAL A 74 2.18 4.48 6.81
C VAL A 74 1.97 3.77 5.49
N LEU A 75 0.91 4.14 4.77
CA LEU A 75 0.54 3.55 3.49
C LEU A 75 0.94 4.51 2.37
N ASP A 76 1.88 4.10 1.54
CA ASP A 76 2.22 4.80 0.30
C ASP A 76 1.33 4.31 -0.83
N ILE A 77 0.38 5.16 -1.25
CA ILE A 77 -0.50 4.84 -2.36
C ILE A 77 0.17 5.29 -3.65
N ILE A 78 0.46 4.31 -4.51
CA ILE A 78 0.93 4.55 -5.87
C ILE A 78 -0.11 4.05 -6.87
N GLY A 79 -0.18 4.71 -8.03
CA GLY A 79 -1.09 4.32 -9.09
C GLY A 79 -0.51 4.64 -10.46
N THR A 80 -1.23 4.26 -11.51
CA THR A 80 -0.80 4.57 -12.87
C THR A 80 -0.90 6.07 -13.17
N ARG A 81 -0.07 6.53 -14.11
CA ARG A 81 -0.23 7.87 -14.67
C ARG A 81 -1.53 7.89 -15.45
N GLN A 82 -2.50 8.71 -15.03
CA GLN A 82 -3.65 9.00 -15.89
C GLN A 82 -3.13 9.88 -17.02
N THR A 83 -2.89 9.28 -18.18
CA THR A 83 -2.71 10.05 -19.41
C THR A 83 -4.09 10.52 -19.84
N TRP A 84 -4.30 11.83 -19.88
CA TRP A 84 -5.44 12.40 -20.60
C TRP A 84 -5.33 11.91 -22.06
N ARG A 85 -6.26 11.04 -22.45
CA ARG A 85 -6.47 10.75 -23.87
C ARG A 85 -7.10 12.00 -24.45
N ASN A 86 -6.32 12.77 -25.21
CA ASN A 86 -6.85 13.75 -26.16
C ASN A 86 -7.56 13.00 -27.30
#